data_AF-A0A2K6B3X5-F1
#
_entry.id   AF-A0A2K6B3X5-F1
#
_cell.length_a   1.000
_cell.length_b   1.000
_cell.length_c   1.000
_cell.angle_alpha   90.00
_cell.angle_beta   90.00
_cell.angle_gamma   90.00
#
_symmetry.space_group_name_H-M   'P 1'
#
loop_
_entity.id
_entity.type
_entity.pdbx_description
1 polymer ?
#
loop_
_entity_poly.entity_id
_entity_poly.type
_entity_poly.pdbx_seq_one_letter_code
_entity_poly.pdbx_strand_id
1 'polypeptide(L)'
;METLESELTCPICLELFEDPLLLPCAHSLCFNCAHRILVSHCATNESVESITAFQCPTCRHVITLSQRGLDGLKRNVTLQNIIDRFQKASVSGPNSPSETRRERAFDANTMTSAEKVLCQFCDQDPAQDAVKTCVTCEVSYCDECLKATHPNKKPFTGHRLIEPIPDSHIRGLMCLEHEDEKQNLESNLTNLIKRNTELETLLAKLIQTCQHVEVNASRQEAKLTEECDLLIEIIQQRRQIIGTKIKEGKVMRLRKLAQQIANCKQCIERSASLISQAEHSLKENDHARFLQTAKNITERVSMATASSQVLIPEINLNDTFDTFALDFSREKKLLECLDYLTAPNPPTIREELCTASYDTITVHWTSDDEFSVVSYELQYTIFTGQANVVMIHPPWPPKVLGL
;
A
#
# COMPACT_ATOMS: atom_id res chain seq x y z
N MET A 1 -13.27 -0.10 -17.45
CA MET A 1 -14.58 0.56 -17.57
C MET A 1 -15.54 -0.35 -16.86
N GLU A 2 -15.93 0.02 -15.65
CA GLU A 2 -16.92 -0.71 -14.88
C GLU A 2 -18.29 -0.55 -15.55
N THR A 3 -19.11 -1.60 -15.51
CA THR A 3 -20.48 -1.54 -16.03
C THR A 3 -21.37 -0.90 -14.98
N LEU A 4 -22.40 -0.14 -15.41
CA LEU A 4 -23.41 0.45 -14.51
C LEU A 4 -24.05 -0.58 -13.56
N GLU A 5 -24.06 -1.85 -13.97
CA GLU A 5 -24.44 -3.01 -13.17
C GLU A 5 -23.65 -3.11 -11.85
N SER A 6 -22.33 -2.91 -11.86
CA SER A 6 -21.48 -3.04 -10.66
C SER A 6 -21.77 -1.97 -9.60
N GLU A 7 -22.08 -0.73 -10.00
CA GLU A 7 -22.57 0.34 -9.10
C GLU A 7 -23.93 -0.01 -8.45
N LEU A 8 -24.67 -0.96 -9.03
CA LEU A 8 -25.98 -1.42 -8.56
C LEU A 8 -25.90 -2.79 -7.83
N THR A 9 -24.71 -3.34 -7.60
CA THR A 9 -24.53 -4.59 -6.84
C THR A 9 -24.32 -4.36 -5.34
N CYS A 10 -24.85 -5.28 -4.54
CA CYS A 10 -24.67 -5.30 -3.09
C CYS A 10 -23.33 -5.95 -2.71
N PRO A 11 -22.47 -5.30 -1.89
CA PRO A 11 -21.14 -5.79 -1.56
C PRO A 11 -21.11 -7.03 -0.63
N ILE A 12 -22.27 -7.65 -0.34
CA ILE A 12 -22.41 -8.81 0.55
C ILE A 12 -22.97 -10.06 -0.14
N CYS A 13 -23.90 -9.91 -1.09
CA CYS A 13 -24.37 -11.02 -1.94
C CYS A 13 -23.76 -11.00 -3.35
N LEU A 14 -23.18 -9.88 -3.78
CA LEU A 14 -22.64 -9.65 -5.13
C LEU A 14 -23.69 -9.71 -6.27
N GLU A 15 -24.97 -9.64 -5.90
CA GLU A 15 -26.12 -9.51 -6.80
C GLU A 15 -26.66 -8.07 -6.76
N LEU A 16 -27.57 -7.72 -7.68
CA LEU A 16 -28.27 -6.42 -7.64
C LEU A 16 -29.02 -6.25 -6.31
N PHE A 17 -29.11 -5.01 -5.77
CA PHE A 17 -29.76 -4.81 -4.48
C PHE A 17 -31.25 -5.22 -4.48
N GLU A 18 -31.62 -6.04 -3.49
CA GLU A 18 -32.99 -6.44 -3.16
C GLU A 18 -33.38 -5.84 -1.81
N ASP A 19 -34.47 -5.07 -1.78
CA ASP A 19 -34.91 -4.24 -0.64
C ASP A 19 -33.75 -3.46 0.03
N PRO A 20 -33.12 -2.51 -0.70
CA PRO A 20 -31.97 -1.78 -0.19
C PRO A 20 -32.34 -0.89 1.00
N LEU A 21 -31.72 -1.14 2.16
CA LEU A 21 -31.70 -0.23 3.30
C LEU A 21 -30.61 0.83 3.11
N LEU A 22 -30.97 2.11 3.31
CA LEU A 22 -30.06 3.24 3.38
C LEU A 22 -29.51 3.38 4.80
N LEU A 23 -28.19 3.26 4.94
CA LEU A 23 -27.48 3.40 6.21
C LEU A 23 -27.22 4.89 6.54
N PRO A 24 -27.09 5.27 7.83
CA PRO A 24 -26.63 6.60 8.25
C PRO A 24 -25.34 7.10 7.57
N CYS A 25 -24.45 6.19 7.16
CA CYS A 25 -23.23 6.49 6.40
C CYS A 25 -23.45 6.60 4.88
N ALA A 26 -24.69 6.86 4.42
CA ALA A 26 -25.14 6.97 3.02
C ALA A 26 -24.98 5.72 2.12
N HIS A 27 -24.29 4.68 2.58
CA HIS A 27 -24.17 3.40 1.88
C HIS A 27 -25.48 2.60 1.93
N SER A 28 -25.67 1.68 0.98
CA SER A 28 -26.85 0.79 0.93
C SER A 28 -26.47 -0.68 1.11
N LEU A 29 -27.40 -1.48 1.65
CA LEU A 29 -27.32 -2.95 1.77
C LEU A 29 -28.70 -3.58 1.57
N CYS A 30 -28.78 -4.76 0.97
CA CYS A 30 -30.04 -5.54 0.98
C CYS A 30 -30.49 -5.82 2.42
N PHE A 31 -31.79 -5.76 2.71
CA PHE A 31 -32.35 -6.06 4.05
C PHE A 31 -31.82 -7.39 4.61
N ASN A 32 -31.86 -8.45 3.80
CA ASN A 32 -31.37 -9.79 4.15
C ASN A 32 -29.86 -9.83 4.43
N CYS A 33 -29.06 -8.97 3.78
CA CYS A 33 -27.62 -8.88 4.02
C CYS A 33 -27.31 -8.18 5.35
N ALA A 34 -28.00 -7.08 5.67
CA ALA A 34 -27.89 -6.41 6.96
C ALA A 34 -28.33 -7.34 8.11
N HIS A 35 -29.41 -8.11 7.92
CA HIS A 35 -29.89 -9.09 8.89
C HIS A 35 -28.85 -10.20 9.16
N ARG A 36 -28.22 -10.76 8.12
CA ARG A 36 -27.14 -11.76 8.29
C ARG A 36 -25.94 -11.20 9.05
N ILE A 37 -25.53 -9.96 8.79
CA ILE A 37 -24.44 -9.31 9.54
C ILE A 37 -24.82 -9.19 11.02
N LEU A 38 -26.00 -8.65 11.32
CA LEU A 38 -26.48 -8.42 12.68
C LEU A 38 -26.54 -9.73 13.50
N VAL A 39 -27.08 -10.82 12.92
CA VAL A 39 -27.13 -12.14 13.56
C VAL A 39 -25.73 -12.75 13.72
N SER A 40 -24.82 -12.57 12.77
CA SER A 40 -23.47 -13.15 12.83
C SER A 40 -22.61 -12.61 13.98
N HIS A 41 -22.88 -11.39 14.46
CA HIS A 41 -22.21 -10.81 15.62
C HIS A 41 -22.71 -11.37 16.98
N CYS A 42 -23.76 -12.19 17.01
CA CYS A 42 -24.40 -12.68 18.23
C CYS A 42 -23.82 -13.99 18.80
N ALA A 43 -22.65 -14.44 18.31
CA ALA A 43 -22.13 -15.81 18.56
C ALA A 43 -21.58 -16.09 19.98
N THR A 44 -21.76 -15.19 20.95
CA THR A 44 -21.14 -15.27 22.29
C THR A 44 -22.15 -15.13 23.44
N ASN A 45 -22.95 -16.17 23.68
CA ASN A 45 -23.62 -16.49 24.96
C ASN A 45 -24.35 -15.36 25.74
N GLU A 46 -24.94 -14.38 25.07
CA GLU A 46 -25.86 -13.40 25.70
C GLU A 46 -27.26 -13.43 25.05
N SER A 47 -28.25 -12.88 25.76
CA SER A 47 -29.67 -12.93 25.35
C SER A 47 -29.97 -12.00 24.17
N VAL A 48 -30.87 -12.47 23.30
CA VAL A 48 -31.11 -11.95 21.93
C VAL A 48 -31.71 -10.52 21.86
N GLU A 49 -31.98 -9.87 22.99
CA GLU A 49 -32.81 -8.65 23.07
C GLU A 49 -32.04 -7.32 23.05
N SER A 50 -30.73 -7.28 22.76
CA SER A 50 -29.94 -6.03 22.86
C SER A 50 -28.80 -5.82 21.85
N ILE A 51 -28.87 -6.41 20.65
CA ILE A 51 -27.92 -6.07 19.56
C ILE A 51 -28.23 -4.67 19.00
N THR A 52 -27.61 -3.64 19.56
CA THR A 52 -27.87 -2.23 19.25
C THR A 52 -26.96 -1.62 18.18
N ALA A 53 -26.00 -2.36 17.61
CA ALA A 53 -25.18 -1.86 16.51
C ALA A 53 -24.58 -2.96 15.61
N PHE A 54 -24.19 -2.58 14.38
CA PHE A 54 -23.31 -3.37 13.50
C PHE A 54 -22.37 -2.44 12.69
N GLN A 55 -21.31 -2.97 12.06
CA GLN A 55 -20.42 -2.16 11.20
C GLN A 55 -20.83 -2.23 9.72
N CYS A 56 -20.85 -1.09 9.04
CA CYS A 56 -21.03 -1.03 7.59
C CYS A 56 -19.84 -1.71 6.88
N PRO A 57 -20.06 -2.70 5.99
CA PRO A 57 -18.97 -3.43 5.35
C PRO A 57 -18.14 -2.56 4.39
N THR A 58 -18.75 -1.55 3.76
CA THR A 58 -18.10 -0.69 2.77
C THR A 58 -17.17 0.37 3.38
N CYS A 59 -17.54 0.93 4.54
CA CYS A 59 -16.82 2.06 5.15
C CYS A 59 -16.47 1.88 6.65
N ARG A 60 -16.78 0.72 7.24
CA ARG A 60 -16.58 0.36 8.66
C ARG A 60 -17.26 1.27 9.70
N HIS A 61 -18.07 2.25 9.27
CA HIS A 61 -18.85 3.11 10.17
C HIS A 61 -19.84 2.28 11.01
N VAL A 62 -19.95 2.58 12.30
CA VAL A 62 -20.83 1.88 13.23
C VAL A 62 -22.26 2.37 13.08
N ILE A 63 -23.18 1.46 12.77
CA ILE A 63 -24.60 1.71 12.55
C ILE A 63 -25.37 1.34 13.81
N THR A 64 -25.68 2.33 14.65
CA THR A 64 -26.52 2.14 15.84
C THR A 64 -27.99 1.96 15.45
N LEU A 65 -28.63 0.92 15.97
CA LEU A 65 -30.03 0.57 15.75
C LEU A 65 -30.89 0.98 16.95
N SER A 66 -32.16 1.30 16.67
CA SER A 66 -33.16 1.59 17.69
C SER A 66 -33.84 0.31 18.19
N GLN A 67 -34.79 0.43 19.13
CA GLN A 67 -35.69 -0.66 19.55
C GLN A 67 -36.47 -1.33 18.39
N ARG A 68 -36.51 -0.72 17.20
CA ARG A 68 -37.09 -1.31 15.98
C ARG A 68 -36.07 -2.07 15.11
N GLY A 69 -34.84 -2.28 15.58
CA GLY A 69 -33.80 -3.01 14.84
C GLY A 69 -33.58 -2.44 13.43
N LEU A 70 -33.47 -3.33 12.44
CA LEU A 70 -33.28 -2.97 11.03
C LEU A 70 -34.52 -2.33 10.39
N ASP A 71 -35.74 -2.61 10.89
CA ASP A 71 -36.97 -1.94 10.44
C ASP A 71 -37.03 -0.46 10.85
N GLY A 72 -36.09 0.00 11.68
CA GLY A 72 -35.85 1.42 11.94
C GLY A 72 -35.08 2.15 10.84
N LEU A 73 -34.47 1.45 9.87
CA LEU A 73 -33.71 2.03 8.77
C LEU A 73 -34.61 2.38 7.58
N LYS A 74 -34.27 3.44 6.85
CA LYS A 74 -35.04 3.87 5.66
C LYS A 74 -34.70 3.01 4.46
N ARG A 75 -35.71 2.58 3.69
CA ARG A 75 -35.52 1.94 2.39
C ARG A 75 -35.06 2.95 1.34
N ASN A 76 -34.06 2.60 0.53
CA ASN A 76 -33.52 3.41 -0.55
C ASN A 76 -34.38 3.26 -1.83
N VAL A 77 -35.58 3.85 -1.79
CA VAL A 77 -36.56 3.78 -2.88
C VAL A 77 -36.00 4.37 -4.18
N THR A 78 -35.04 5.31 -4.11
CA THR A 78 -34.35 5.84 -5.30
C THR A 78 -33.48 4.78 -5.97
N LEU A 79 -32.66 4.06 -5.21
CA LEU A 79 -31.83 2.96 -5.73
C LEU A 79 -32.68 1.81 -6.29
N GLN A 80 -33.77 1.45 -5.59
CA GLN A 80 -34.74 0.46 -6.11
C GLN A 80 -35.32 0.92 -7.46
N ASN A 81 -35.76 2.17 -7.58
CA ASN A 81 -36.27 2.73 -8.84
C ASN A 81 -35.23 2.74 -9.98
N ILE A 82 -33.93 2.84 -9.67
CA ILE A 82 -32.85 2.77 -10.66
C ILE A 82 -32.64 1.32 -11.12
N ILE A 83 -32.61 0.36 -10.18
CA ILE A 83 -32.50 -1.08 -10.47
C ILE A 83 -33.70 -1.57 -11.29
N ASP A 84 -34.91 -1.16 -10.91
CA ASP A 84 -36.14 -1.38 -11.66
C ASP A 84 -36.04 -0.89 -13.12
N ARG A 85 -35.47 0.29 -13.34
CA ARG A 85 -35.27 0.87 -14.69
C ARG A 85 -34.17 0.15 -15.45
N PHE A 86 -33.07 -0.20 -14.80
CA PHE A 86 -31.97 -0.97 -15.38
C PHE A 86 -32.46 -2.35 -15.87
N GLN A 87 -33.16 -3.10 -15.02
CA GLN A 87 -33.77 -4.38 -15.38
C GLN A 87 -34.79 -4.24 -16.54
N LYS A 88 -35.65 -3.21 -16.51
CA LYS A 88 -36.61 -2.96 -17.60
C LYS A 88 -35.93 -2.57 -18.91
N ALA A 89 -34.81 -1.84 -18.87
CA ALA A 89 -34.01 -1.52 -20.05
C ALA A 89 -33.29 -2.76 -20.61
N SER A 90 -32.70 -3.61 -19.76
CA SER A 90 -32.06 -4.87 -20.16
C SER A 90 -33.02 -5.89 -20.81
N VAL A 91 -34.34 -5.74 -20.59
CA VAL A 91 -35.40 -6.56 -21.18
C VAL A 91 -36.05 -5.90 -22.42
N SER A 92 -35.77 -4.62 -22.70
CA SER A 92 -36.45 -3.83 -23.75
C SER A 92 -35.51 -3.38 -24.86
N GLY A 93 -35.66 -3.96 -26.06
CA GLY A 93 -34.88 -3.58 -27.24
C GLY A 93 -35.04 -2.10 -27.65
N PRO A 94 -34.00 -1.46 -28.21
CA PRO A 94 -33.95 -0.01 -28.36
C PRO A 94 -34.77 0.52 -29.54
N ASN A 95 -35.54 1.60 -29.33
CA ASN A 95 -36.08 2.40 -30.44
C ASN A 95 -36.56 3.81 -30.04
N SER A 96 -35.72 4.85 -30.19
CA SER A 96 -36.08 6.24 -30.59
C SER A 96 -34.93 7.26 -30.42
N PRO A 97 -34.41 7.84 -31.52
CA PRO A 97 -33.86 9.20 -31.61
C PRO A 97 -34.91 10.17 -32.21
N SER A 98 -34.79 11.51 -32.25
CA SER A 98 -34.06 12.54 -31.48
C SER A 98 -34.64 13.92 -31.91
N GLU A 99 -34.53 14.98 -31.09
CA GLU A 99 -35.05 16.33 -31.44
C GLU A 99 -34.06 17.24 -32.20
N THR A 100 -34.59 18.25 -32.93
CA THR A 100 -33.81 19.32 -33.58
C THR A 100 -34.46 20.73 -33.52
N ARG A 101 -34.36 21.37 -32.34
CA ARG A 101 -34.08 22.81 -32.08
C ARG A 101 -34.42 23.89 -33.14
N ARG A 102 -35.18 24.94 -32.74
CA ARG A 102 -34.91 26.41 -32.89
C ARG A 102 -36.07 27.26 -32.28
N GLU A 103 -35.82 28.13 -31.28
CA GLU A 103 -35.72 29.62 -31.34
C GLU A 103 -37.07 30.38 -31.47
N ARG A 104 -37.40 31.48 -30.75
CA ARG A 104 -36.79 32.25 -29.62
C ARG A 104 -37.87 33.14 -28.90
N ALA A 105 -37.50 33.77 -27.77
CA ALA A 105 -38.27 34.65 -26.85
C ALA A 105 -39.24 35.70 -27.47
N PHE A 106 -40.32 36.09 -26.78
CA PHE A 106 -40.35 37.19 -25.78
C PHE A 106 -41.44 37.07 -24.66
N ASP A 107 -41.04 37.14 -23.39
CA ASP A 107 -41.92 37.28 -22.20
C ASP A 107 -42.33 38.75 -21.91
N ALA A 108 -43.33 39.14 -21.09
CA ALA A 108 -44.69 38.59 -20.78
C ALA A 108 -45.54 39.49 -19.77
N ASN A 109 -45.31 40.82 -19.68
CA ASN A 109 -45.99 41.86 -18.81
C ASN A 109 -45.71 43.27 -19.40
N THR A 110 -46.22 44.45 -19.03
CA THR A 110 -47.26 44.93 -18.09
C THR A 110 -48.29 45.94 -18.89
N MET A 111 -50.98 46.58 -18.48
CA MET A 111 -51.97 46.74 -17.34
C MET A 111 -53.45 46.59 -17.72
N THR A 112 -54.23 46.52 -16.64
CA THR A 112 -55.65 46.83 -16.44
C THR A 112 -56.22 48.04 -17.24
N SER A 113 -56.85 47.75 -18.38
CA SER A 113 -58.10 48.38 -18.80
C SER A 113 -58.94 47.29 -19.47
N ALA A 114 -60.27 47.31 -19.34
CA ALA A 114 -61.13 46.23 -19.85
C ALA A 114 -61.41 46.33 -21.36
N GLU A 115 -60.36 46.62 -22.14
CA GLU A 115 -60.37 46.49 -23.58
C GLU A 115 -60.42 45.00 -23.95
N LYS A 116 -61.33 44.64 -24.85
CA LYS A 116 -61.44 43.27 -25.35
C LYS A 116 -60.24 42.96 -26.23
N VAL A 117 -59.32 42.14 -25.73
CA VAL A 117 -58.20 41.60 -26.51
C VAL A 117 -58.78 40.78 -27.67
N LEU A 118 -58.48 41.17 -28.90
CA LEU A 118 -58.99 40.50 -30.10
C LEU A 118 -58.04 39.38 -30.56
N CYS A 119 -58.58 38.40 -31.28
CA CYS A 119 -57.81 37.33 -31.89
C CYS A 119 -56.95 37.87 -33.05
N GLN A 120 -55.62 37.75 -32.93
CA GLN A 120 -54.68 38.19 -33.96
C GLN A 120 -54.55 37.20 -35.15
N PHE A 121 -55.41 36.17 -35.18
CA PHE A 121 -55.34 35.04 -36.10
C PHE A 121 -56.69 34.72 -36.77
N CYS A 122 -57.64 35.67 -36.78
CA CYS A 122 -58.92 35.55 -37.48
C CYS A 122 -58.87 36.22 -38.87
N ASP A 123 -59.27 35.50 -39.91
CA ASP A 123 -59.51 36.06 -41.26
C ASP A 123 -60.89 36.78 -41.39
N GLN A 124 -61.55 37.07 -40.27
CA GLN A 124 -62.89 37.68 -40.19
C GLN A 124 -62.78 39.13 -39.70
N ASP A 125 -63.55 40.04 -40.30
CA ASP A 125 -63.65 41.44 -39.90
C ASP A 125 -65.09 41.75 -39.39
N PRO A 126 -65.27 42.21 -38.14
CA PRO A 126 -64.26 42.35 -37.09
C PRO A 126 -63.79 41.00 -36.53
N ALA A 127 -62.53 40.94 -36.08
CA ALA A 127 -61.97 39.76 -35.44
C ALA A 127 -62.69 39.40 -34.12
N GLN A 128 -62.75 38.11 -33.80
CA GLN A 128 -63.41 37.63 -32.57
C GLN A 128 -62.61 38.00 -31.30
N ASP A 129 -63.30 38.13 -30.16
CA ASP A 129 -62.65 38.23 -28.84
C ASP A 129 -61.70 37.03 -28.61
N ALA A 130 -60.50 37.27 -28.09
CA ALA A 130 -59.59 36.22 -27.67
C ALA A 130 -60.06 35.57 -26.35
N VAL A 131 -59.89 34.26 -26.23
CA VAL A 131 -60.26 33.48 -25.03
C VAL A 131 -59.03 33.04 -24.23
N LYS A 132 -57.85 32.96 -24.86
CA LYS A 132 -56.55 32.72 -24.23
C LYS A 132 -55.42 33.44 -24.95
N THR A 133 -54.46 33.94 -24.18
CA THR A 133 -53.14 34.34 -24.67
C THR A 133 -52.16 33.21 -24.42
N CYS A 134 -51.34 32.87 -25.42
CA CYS A 134 -50.29 31.87 -25.30
C CYS A 134 -48.95 32.56 -25.01
N VAL A 135 -48.44 32.52 -23.78
CA VAL A 135 -47.13 33.17 -23.49
C VAL A 135 -45.94 32.46 -24.16
N THR A 136 -46.16 31.27 -24.72
CA THR A 136 -45.16 30.54 -25.53
C THR A 136 -45.19 30.93 -27.01
N CYS A 137 -46.21 31.68 -27.46
CA CYS A 137 -46.33 32.18 -28.84
C CYS A 137 -46.59 33.69 -28.92
N GLU A 138 -46.72 34.39 -27.78
CA GLU A 138 -47.14 35.80 -27.62
C GLU A 138 -48.50 36.18 -28.22
N VAL A 139 -49.18 35.24 -28.89
CA VAL A 139 -50.44 35.50 -29.60
C VAL A 139 -51.66 35.20 -28.73
N SER A 140 -52.66 36.07 -28.88
CA SER A 140 -54.00 35.95 -28.32
C SER A 140 -54.96 35.36 -29.36
N TYR A 141 -55.65 34.27 -28.98
CA TYR A 141 -56.49 33.46 -29.86
C TYR A 141 -57.94 33.41 -29.38
N CYS A 142 -58.90 33.50 -30.30
CA CYS A 142 -60.27 33.03 -30.05
C CYS A 142 -60.31 31.48 -29.97
N ASP A 143 -61.41 30.92 -29.51
CA ASP A 143 -61.54 29.47 -29.27
C ASP A 143 -61.34 28.61 -30.54
N GLU A 144 -61.78 29.10 -31.71
CA GLU A 144 -61.59 28.41 -33.00
C GLU A 144 -60.12 28.43 -33.44
N CYS A 145 -59.49 29.60 -33.50
CA CYS A 145 -58.09 29.73 -33.89
C CYS A 145 -57.14 29.09 -32.87
N LEU A 146 -57.51 29.04 -31.59
CA LEU A 146 -56.80 28.30 -30.56
C LEU A 146 -56.85 26.79 -30.84
N LYS A 147 -58.02 26.23 -31.16
CA LYS A 147 -58.14 24.80 -31.48
C LYS A 147 -57.45 24.42 -32.79
N ALA A 148 -57.40 25.33 -33.76
CA ALA A 148 -56.70 25.14 -35.03
C ALA A 148 -55.17 25.19 -34.88
N THR A 149 -54.63 26.12 -34.10
CA THR A 149 -53.17 26.30 -33.92
C THR A 149 -52.59 25.49 -32.77
N HIS A 150 -53.35 25.26 -31.71
CA HIS A 150 -52.97 24.52 -30.49
C HIS A 150 -53.95 23.35 -30.21
N PRO A 151 -54.09 22.37 -31.14
CA PRO A 151 -54.86 21.16 -30.85
C PRO A 151 -54.22 20.37 -29.69
N ASN A 152 -55.03 19.57 -28.98
CA ASN A 152 -54.60 18.72 -27.84
C ASN A 152 -53.74 17.50 -28.27
N LYS A 153 -52.66 17.76 -29.01
CA LYS A 153 -51.65 16.81 -29.51
C LYS A 153 -50.29 17.52 -29.49
N LYS A 154 -49.19 16.77 -29.38
CA LYS A 154 -47.84 17.36 -29.50
C LYS A 154 -47.67 18.01 -30.89
N PRO A 155 -46.99 19.17 -30.99
CA PRO A 155 -46.11 19.79 -29.98
C PRO A 155 -46.83 20.63 -28.90
N PHE A 156 -48.03 21.16 -29.17
CA PHE A 156 -48.59 22.31 -28.45
C PHE A 156 -49.00 22.07 -26.98
N THR A 157 -48.99 20.83 -26.50
CA THR A 157 -49.33 20.49 -25.10
C THR A 157 -48.36 21.06 -24.05
N GLY A 158 -47.20 21.60 -24.46
CA GLY A 158 -46.27 22.30 -23.57
C GLY A 158 -46.46 23.81 -23.51
N HIS A 159 -47.34 24.39 -24.32
CA HIS A 159 -47.52 25.84 -24.41
C HIS A 159 -48.39 26.36 -23.27
N ARG A 160 -47.93 27.42 -22.58
CA ARG A 160 -48.62 27.98 -21.41
C ARG A 160 -49.69 28.98 -21.86
N LEU A 161 -50.95 28.56 -21.78
CA LEU A 161 -52.12 29.39 -22.02
C LEU A 161 -52.57 30.09 -20.74
N ILE A 162 -52.74 31.41 -20.80
CA ILE A 162 -53.24 32.27 -19.71
C ILE A 162 -54.49 33.03 -20.16
N GLU A 163 -55.12 33.79 -19.27
CA GLU A 163 -56.25 34.66 -19.62
C GLU A 163 -55.83 35.77 -20.61
N PRO A 164 -56.75 36.30 -21.44
CA PRO A 164 -56.42 37.30 -22.44
C PRO A 164 -55.82 38.57 -21.80
N ILE A 165 -54.60 38.92 -22.20
CA ILE A 165 -53.94 40.17 -21.78
C ILE A 165 -53.44 40.93 -23.01
N PRO A 166 -53.49 42.28 -23.02
CA PRO A 166 -53.00 43.08 -24.15
C PRO A 166 -51.50 42.89 -24.39
N ASP A 167 -51.04 43.02 -25.64
CA ASP A 167 -49.63 42.78 -26.05
C ASP A 167 -48.59 43.59 -25.28
N SER A 168 -48.94 44.81 -24.86
CA SER A 168 -48.10 45.63 -23.96
C SER A 168 -47.83 44.90 -22.65
N HIS A 169 -48.86 44.23 -22.14
CA HIS A 169 -48.81 43.33 -21.01
C HIS A 169 -48.29 41.93 -21.36
N ILE A 170 -47.53 41.76 -22.46
CA ILE A 170 -46.75 40.55 -22.79
C ILE A 170 -45.24 40.85 -23.07
N ARG A 171 -44.63 41.95 -22.59
CA ARG A 171 -43.19 42.25 -22.87
C ARG A 171 -42.21 42.45 -21.68
N GLY A 172 -42.58 42.03 -20.47
CA GLY A 172 -41.69 41.83 -19.30
C GLY A 172 -42.30 41.17 -18.04
N LEU A 173 -42.84 39.93 -18.10
CA LEU A 173 -42.86 39.02 -16.92
C LEU A 173 -41.50 38.30 -16.81
N MET A 174 -40.57 38.61 -17.74
CA MET A 174 -39.14 38.46 -17.55
C MET A 174 -38.75 38.99 -16.18
N CYS A 175 -38.02 38.18 -15.40
CA CYS A 175 -37.07 38.75 -14.48
C CYS A 175 -35.88 39.24 -15.32
N LEU A 176 -35.66 40.57 -15.36
CA LEU A 176 -34.59 41.19 -16.15
C LEU A 176 -33.19 40.71 -15.70
N GLU A 177 -33.06 40.36 -14.42
CA GLU A 177 -31.82 39.88 -13.79
C GLU A 177 -31.55 38.37 -14.08
N HIS A 178 -32.50 37.66 -14.71
CA HIS A 178 -32.42 36.18 -14.82
C HIS A 178 -31.27 35.69 -15.70
N GLU A 179 -31.01 36.34 -16.84
CA GLU A 179 -29.90 35.97 -17.71
C GLU A 179 -28.54 36.37 -17.12
N ASP A 180 -28.47 37.50 -16.39
CA ASP A 180 -27.26 37.94 -15.69
C ASP A 180 -26.89 36.97 -14.55
N GLU A 181 -27.86 36.60 -13.69
CA GLU A 181 -27.61 35.62 -12.61
C GLU A 181 -27.39 34.20 -13.14
N LYS A 182 -27.99 33.84 -14.28
CA LYS A 182 -27.68 32.60 -14.99
C LYS A 182 -26.25 32.59 -15.51
N GLN A 183 -25.77 33.69 -16.12
CA GLN A 183 -24.39 33.81 -16.59
C GLN A 183 -23.39 33.84 -15.42
N ASN A 184 -23.75 34.48 -14.30
CA ASN A 184 -23.01 34.45 -13.04
C ASN A 184 -22.90 33.01 -12.51
N LEU A 185 -24.01 32.24 -12.49
CA LEU A 185 -24.02 30.85 -12.08
C LEU A 185 -23.20 29.94 -13.01
N GLU A 186 -23.30 30.12 -14.33
CA GLU A 186 -22.49 29.39 -15.33
C GLU A 186 -20.97 29.67 -15.14
N SER A 187 -20.60 30.92 -14.86
CA SER A 187 -19.22 31.32 -14.54
C SER A 187 -18.72 30.67 -13.24
N ASN A 188 -19.51 30.74 -12.16
CA ASN A 188 -19.16 30.14 -10.87
C ASN A 188 -19.08 28.59 -10.96
N LEU A 189 -19.98 27.95 -11.70
CA LEU A 189 -19.93 26.52 -11.99
C LEU A 189 -18.66 26.14 -12.76
N THR A 190 -18.29 26.92 -13.78
CA THR A 190 -17.05 26.71 -14.55
C THR A 190 -15.80 26.82 -13.67
N ASN A 191 -15.76 27.81 -12.78
CA ASN A 191 -14.69 27.97 -11.80
C ASN A 191 -14.63 26.81 -10.79
N LEU A 192 -15.78 26.29 -10.35
CA LEU A 192 -15.87 25.13 -9.46
C LEU A 192 -15.39 23.84 -10.14
N ILE A 193 -15.76 23.60 -11.40
CA ILE A 193 -15.28 22.47 -12.20
C ILE A 193 -13.75 22.52 -12.38
N LYS A 194 -13.20 23.73 -12.62
CA LYS A 194 -11.75 23.93 -12.67
C LYS A 194 -11.07 23.63 -11.32
N ARG A 195 -11.63 24.13 -10.21
CA ARG A 195 -11.14 23.81 -8.85
C ARG A 195 -11.19 22.31 -8.55
N ASN A 196 -12.23 21.62 -8.99
CA ASN A 196 -12.38 20.18 -8.77
C ASN A 196 -11.32 19.37 -9.54
N THR A 197 -11.10 19.69 -10.83
CA THR A 197 -10.05 19.04 -11.64
C THR A 197 -8.63 19.38 -11.18
N GLU A 198 -8.39 20.57 -10.63
CA GLU A 198 -7.14 20.90 -9.91
C GLU A 198 -6.96 20.00 -8.66
N LEU A 199 -8.01 19.74 -7.88
CA LEU A 199 -7.99 18.86 -6.70
C LEU A 199 -7.80 17.39 -7.06
N GLU A 200 -8.49 16.88 -8.08
CA GLU A 200 -8.32 15.51 -8.61
C GLU A 200 -6.87 15.27 -9.06
N THR A 201 -6.25 16.26 -9.70
CA THR A 201 -4.83 16.22 -10.10
C THR A 201 -3.89 16.18 -8.89
N LEU A 202 -4.21 16.91 -7.82
CA LEU A 202 -3.43 16.88 -6.56
C LEU A 202 -3.59 15.55 -5.83
N LEU A 203 -4.81 15.00 -5.78
CA LEU A 203 -5.08 13.68 -5.19
C LEU A 203 -4.30 12.57 -5.92
N ALA A 204 -4.28 12.58 -7.25
CA ALA A 204 -3.51 11.63 -8.05
C ALA A 204 -2.00 11.70 -7.75
N LYS A 205 -1.44 12.91 -7.60
CA LYS A 205 -0.03 13.11 -7.22
C LYS A 205 0.27 12.62 -5.81
N LEU A 206 -0.64 12.82 -4.85
CA LEU A 206 -0.50 12.31 -3.48
C LEU A 206 -0.51 10.77 -3.46
N ILE A 207 -1.45 10.13 -4.17
CA ILE A 207 -1.51 8.67 -4.29
C ILE A 207 -0.21 8.12 -4.92
N GLN A 208 0.27 8.74 -6.01
CA GLN A 208 1.54 8.35 -6.63
C GLN A 208 2.74 8.52 -5.67
N THR A 209 2.74 9.56 -4.84
CA THR A 209 3.78 9.81 -3.84
C THR A 209 3.77 8.74 -2.74
N CYS A 210 2.59 8.37 -2.22
CA CYS A 210 2.45 7.29 -1.25
C CYS A 210 2.97 5.96 -1.82
N GLN A 211 2.54 5.58 -3.04
CA GLN A 211 3.02 4.37 -3.72
C GLN A 211 4.54 4.38 -3.93
N HIS A 212 5.12 5.53 -4.26
CA HIS A 212 6.59 5.64 -4.40
C HIS A 212 7.31 5.49 -3.05
N VAL A 213 6.76 6.02 -1.96
CA VAL A 213 7.30 5.83 -0.60
C VAL A 213 7.22 4.36 -0.19
N GLU A 214 6.08 3.70 -0.39
CA GLU A 214 5.87 2.27 -0.11
C GLU A 214 6.90 1.40 -0.87
N VAL A 215 6.98 1.56 -2.20
CA VAL A 215 7.93 0.80 -3.04
C VAL A 215 9.39 1.09 -2.67
N ASN A 216 9.72 2.33 -2.31
CA ASN A 216 11.08 2.67 -1.89
C ASN A 216 11.44 2.08 -0.51
N ALA A 217 10.49 2.07 0.43
CA ALA A 217 10.66 1.45 1.75
C ALA A 217 10.88 -0.06 1.61
N SER A 218 9.98 -0.78 0.92
CA SER A 218 10.12 -2.23 0.70
C SER A 218 11.40 -2.60 -0.06
N ARG A 219 11.86 -1.74 -0.99
CA ARG A 219 13.16 -1.90 -1.66
C ARG A 219 14.35 -1.76 -0.70
N GLN A 220 14.26 -0.91 0.32
CA GLN A 220 15.33 -0.72 1.30
C GLN A 220 15.30 -1.82 2.38
N GLU A 221 14.12 -2.30 2.77
CA GLU A 221 13.95 -3.49 3.62
C GLU A 221 14.53 -4.74 2.96
N ALA A 222 14.28 -4.93 1.65
CA ALA A 222 14.85 -6.04 0.88
C ALA A 222 16.39 -6.01 0.86
N LYS A 223 17.01 -4.84 0.65
CA LYS A 223 18.47 -4.66 0.72
C LYS A 223 19.04 -4.93 2.11
N LEU A 224 18.37 -4.42 3.17
CA LEU A 224 18.79 -4.69 4.55
C LEU A 224 18.77 -6.20 4.84
N THR A 225 17.77 -6.90 4.32
CA THR A 225 17.67 -8.36 4.42
C THR A 225 18.83 -9.05 3.68
N GLU A 226 19.12 -8.66 2.44
CA GLU A 226 20.23 -9.20 1.63
C GLU A 226 21.60 -9.03 2.30
N GLU A 227 21.92 -7.83 2.80
CA GLU A 227 23.17 -7.57 3.54
C GLU A 227 23.25 -8.35 4.86
N CYS A 228 22.13 -8.50 5.58
CA CYS A 228 22.08 -9.32 6.79
C CYS A 228 22.30 -10.81 6.49
N ASP A 229 21.69 -11.35 5.42
CA ASP A 229 21.85 -12.74 4.99
C ASP A 229 23.30 -13.03 4.56
N LEU A 230 23.97 -12.08 3.89
CA LEU A 230 25.40 -12.19 3.55
C LEU A 230 26.28 -12.25 4.81
N LEU A 231 26.04 -11.40 5.81
CA LEU A 231 26.75 -11.46 7.10
C LEU A 231 26.49 -12.78 7.83
N ILE A 232 25.25 -13.27 7.83
CA ILE A 232 24.87 -14.57 8.37
C ILE A 232 25.60 -15.69 7.65
N GLU A 233 25.68 -15.69 6.31
CA GLU A 233 26.38 -16.72 5.56
C GLU A 233 27.87 -16.74 5.90
N ILE A 234 28.53 -15.58 5.95
CA ILE A 234 29.94 -15.45 6.36
C ILE A 234 30.16 -16.05 7.76
N ILE A 235 29.31 -15.72 8.74
CA ILE A 235 29.39 -16.28 10.09
C ILE A 235 29.21 -17.81 10.06
N GLN A 236 28.27 -18.32 9.25
CA GLN A 236 28.04 -19.76 9.11
C GLN A 236 29.22 -20.49 8.44
N GLN A 237 29.83 -19.93 7.38
CA GLN A 237 31.04 -20.45 6.74
C GLN A 237 32.21 -20.50 7.74
N ARG A 238 32.47 -19.40 8.45
CA ARG A 238 33.54 -19.30 9.46
C ARG A 238 33.33 -20.31 10.60
N ARG A 239 32.09 -20.52 11.05
CA ARG A 239 31.71 -21.56 12.02
C ARG A 239 32.08 -22.96 11.53
N GLN A 240 31.85 -23.30 10.25
CA GLN A 240 32.24 -24.61 9.70
C GLN A 240 33.77 -24.78 9.65
N ILE A 241 34.51 -23.75 9.21
CA ILE A 241 35.99 -23.79 9.11
C ILE A 241 36.63 -23.96 10.50
N ILE A 242 36.13 -23.27 11.52
CA ILE A 242 36.61 -23.44 12.90
C ILE A 242 36.22 -24.83 13.43
N GLY A 243 34.99 -25.28 13.14
CA GLY A 243 34.49 -26.59 13.53
C GLY A 243 35.25 -27.77 12.93
N THR A 244 35.73 -27.69 11.69
CA THR A 244 36.59 -28.72 11.09
C THR A 244 37.97 -28.74 11.73
N LYS A 245 38.59 -27.58 11.98
CA LYS A 245 39.90 -27.49 12.66
C LYS A 245 39.87 -28.05 14.09
N ILE A 246 38.77 -27.85 14.83
CA ILE A 246 38.55 -28.49 16.14
C ILE A 246 38.50 -30.02 16.00
N LYS A 247 37.74 -30.54 15.02
CA LYS A 247 37.62 -31.99 14.77
C LYS A 247 38.97 -32.61 14.36
N GLU A 248 39.72 -31.99 13.45
CA GLU A 248 41.06 -32.39 13.06
C GLU A 248 42.02 -32.44 14.26
N GLY A 249 42.06 -31.37 15.06
CA GLY A 249 42.92 -31.27 16.24
C GLY A 249 42.58 -32.27 17.34
N LYS A 250 41.30 -32.67 17.46
CA LYS A 250 40.85 -33.77 18.34
C LYS A 250 41.30 -35.13 17.80
N VAL A 251 41.09 -35.41 16.51
CA VAL A 251 41.46 -36.69 15.87
C VAL A 251 42.97 -36.92 15.94
N MET A 252 43.81 -35.89 15.71
CA MET A 252 45.26 -36.02 15.83
C MET A 252 45.69 -36.43 17.24
N ARG A 253 45.16 -35.77 18.28
CA ARG A 253 45.49 -36.08 19.69
C ARG A 253 45.02 -37.47 20.11
N LEU A 254 43.78 -37.84 19.78
CA LEU A 254 43.26 -39.18 20.05
C LEU A 254 44.11 -40.27 19.36
N ARG A 255 44.62 -40.02 18.15
CA ARG A 255 45.53 -40.95 17.46
C ARG A 255 46.89 -41.08 18.18
N LYS A 256 47.48 -39.98 18.67
CA LYS A 256 48.71 -40.02 19.49
C LYS A 256 48.50 -40.81 20.78
N LEU A 257 47.42 -40.53 21.51
CA LEU A 257 47.09 -41.21 22.76
C LEU A 257 46.81 -42.71 22.54
N ALA A 258 46.09 -43.07 21.47
CA ALA A 258 45.87 -44.46 21.10
C ALA A 258 47.19 -45.21 20.80
N GLN A 259 48.17 -44.54 20.17
CA GLN A 259 49.50 -45.12 19.94
C GLN A 259 50.28 -45.30 21.24
N GLN A 260 50.27 -44.32 22.16
CA GLN A 260 50.90 -44.46 23.48
C GLN A 260 50.26 -45.63 24.27
N ILE A 261 48.94 -45.74 24.28
CA ILE A 261 48.20 -46.86 24.91
C ILE A 261 48.59 -48.21 24.29
N ALA A 262 48.70 -48.30 22.96
CA ALA A 262 49.14 -49.52 22.28
C ALA A 262 50.58 -49.92 22.67
N ASN A 263 51.50 -48.97 22.72
CA ASN A 263 52.88 -49.19 23.15
C ASN A 263 52.92 -49.69 24.61
N CYS A 264 52.16 -49.08 25.51
CA CYS A 264 52.06 -49.51 26.91
C CYS A 264 51.52 -50.93 27.05
N LYS A 265 50.46 -51.29 26.32
CA LYS A 265 49.92 -52.67 26.29
C LYS A 265 50.99 -53.67 25.84
N GLN A 266 51.74 -53.37 24.78
CA GLN A 266 52.80 -54.24 24.29
C GLN A 266 53.97 -54.39 25.29
N CYS A 267 54.28 -53.39 26.10
CA CYS A 267 55.23 -53.53 27.21
C CYS A 267 54.68 -54.42 28.34
N ILE A 268 53.41 -54.27 28.70
CA ILE A 268 52.74 -55.11 29.72
C ILE A 268 52.69 -56.58 29.27
N GLU A 269 52.28 -56.86 28.02
CA GLU A 269 52.19 -58.22 27.46
C GLU A 269 53.56 -58.93 27.44
N ARG A 270 54.62 -58.23 26.97
CA ARG A 270 55.99 -58.76 26.98
C ARG A 270 56.49 -59.03 28.41
N SER A 271 56.16 -58.14 29.35
CA SER A 271 56.54 -58.29 30.76
C SER A 271 55.81 -59.47 31.41
N ALA A 272 54.50 -59.61 31.19
CA ALA A 272 53.71 -60.74 31.70
C ALA A 272 54.21 -62.09 31.15
N SER A 273 54.59 -62.15 29.87
CA SER A 273 55.20 -63.35 29.28
C SER A 273 56.55 -63.69 29.92
N LEU A 274 57.39 -62.69 30.22
CA LEU A 274 58.68 -62.88 30.88
C LEU A 274 58.52 -63.31 32.35
N ILE A 275 57.55 -62.74 33.06
CA ILE A 275 57.17 -63.15 34.43
C ILE A 275 56.73 -64.62 34.43
N SER A 276 55.82 -65.00 33.52
CA SER A 276 55.34 -66.38 33.41
C SER A 276 56.47 -67.39 33.08
N GLN A 277 57.43 -67.00 32.23
CA GLN A 277 58.63 -67.80 31.95
C GLN A 277 59.51 -67.96 33.21
N ALA A 278 59.72 -66.89 33.98
CA ALA A 278 60.48 -66.94 35.22
C ALA A 278 59.78 -67.78 36.29
N GLU A 279 58.47 -67.62 36.49
CA GLU A 279 57.66 -68.44 37.39
C GLU A 279 57.67 -69.93 37.01
N HIS A 280 57.70 -70.25 35.71
CA HIS A 280 57.79 -71.64 35.27
C HIS A 280 59.16 -72.25 35.61
N SER A 281 60.26 -71.57 35.31
CA SER A 281 61.60 -72.07 35.68
C SER A 281 61.82 -72.12 37.19
N LEU A 282 61.20 -71.24 37.99
CA LEU A 282 61.21 -71.33 39.45
C LEU A 282 60.42 -72.53 40.01
N LYS A 283 59.67 -73.25 39.18
CA LYS A 283 58.92 -74.48 39.53
C LYS A 283 59.58 -75.76 38.97
N GLU A 284 60.74 -75.65 38.30
CA GLU A 284 61.51 -76.81 37.85
C GLU A 284 62.18 -77.52 39.04
N ASN A 285 62.07 -78.85 39.08
CA ASN A 285 62.57 -79.69 40.17
C ASN A 285 63.92 -80.35 39.80
N ASP A 286 64.17 -80.56 38.50
CA ASP A 286 65.47 -81.02 38.00
C ASP A 286 66.49 -79.88 38.09
N HIS A 287 67.43 -80.01 39.04
CA HIS A 287 68.42 -78.97 39.33
C HIS A 287 69.37 -78.69 38.15
N ALA A 288 69.61 -79.67 37.26
CA ALA A 288 70.44 -79.47 36.08
C ALA A 288 69.69 -78.68 34.99
N ARG A 289 68.41 -79.02 34.75
CA ARG A 289 67.53 -78.24 33.83
C ARG A 289 67.29 -76.83 34.32
N PHE A 290 67.11 -76.66 35.62
CA PHE A 290 67.03 -75.35 36.26
C PHE A 290 68.29 -74.53 35.96
N LEU A 291 69.48 -75.05 36.28
CA LEU A 291 70.74 -74.33 36.06
C LEU A 291 71.01 -74.02 34.57
N GLN A 292 70.55 -74.86 33.65
CA GLN A 292 70.66 -74.63 32.20
C GLN A 292 69.78 -73.46 31.71
N THR A 293 68.63 -73.22 32.33
CA THR A 293 67.65 -72.20 31.89
C THR A 293 67.72 -70.91 32.72
N ALA A 294 67.99 -71.01 34.03
CA ALA A 294 67.93 -69.92 34.98
C ALA A 294 68.81 -68.73 34.59
N LYS A 295 70.07 -68.94 34.17
CA LYS A 295 70.98 -67.85 33.81
C LYS A 295 70.42 -66.92 32.73
N ASN A 296 69.87 -67.48 31.65
CA ASN A 296 69.30 -66.68 30.55
C ASN A 296 68.04 -65.93 30.99
N ILE A 297 67.21 -66.54 31.85
CA ILE A 297 66.00 -65.90 32.36
C ILE A 297 66.35 -64.78 33.35
N THR A 298 67.30 -64.99 34.26
CA THR A 298 67.82 -63.96 35.16
C THR A 298 68.43 -62.80 34.39
N GLU A 299 69.20 -63.06 33.33
CA GLU A 299 69.74 -62.03 32.43
C GLU A 299 68.61 -61.23 31.75
N ARG A 300 67.63 -61.91 31.13
CA ARG A 300 66.49 -61.25 30.48
C ARG A 300 65.61 -60.45 31.45
N VAL A 301 65.39 -60.94 32.67
CA VAL A 301 64.68 -60.20 33.72
C VAL A 301 65.49 -58.98 34.17
N SER A 302 66.80 -59.13 34.39
CA SER A 302 67.70 -58.03 34.77
C SER A 302 67.75 -56.94 33.69
N MET A 303 67.84 -57.31 32.41
CA MET A 303 67.79 -56.36 31.29
C MET A 303 66.43 -55.63 31.18
N ALA A 304 65.33 -56.33 31.47
CA ALA A 304 64.00 -55.73 31.46
C ALA A 304 63.79 -54.76 32.64
N THR A 305 64.30 -55.06 33.83
CA THR A 305 64.16 -54.19 35.01
C THR A 305 65.16 -53.04 35.06
N ALA A 306 66.37 -53.22 34.52
CA ALA A 306 67.41 -52.18 34.48
C ALA A 306 67.11 -51.05 33.49
N SER A 307 66.29 -51.30 32.45
CA SER A 307 65.90 -50.26 31.48
C SER A 307 64.47 -49.80 31.69
N SER A 308 64.29 -48.63 32.32
CA SER A 308 62.96 -48.02 32.47
C SER A 308 62.24 -47.84 31.13
N GLN A 309 62.95 -47.58 30.03
CA GLN A 309 62.36 -47.44 28.69
C GLN A 309 61.83 -48.77 28.10
N VAL A 310 62.22 -49.93 28.64
CA VAL A 310 61.69 -51.26 28.23
C VAL A 310 60.37 -51.57 28.94
N LEU A 311 60.22 -51.16 30.20
CA LEU A 311 59.00 -51.35 31.01
C LEU A 311 57.98 -50.21 30.84
N ILE A 312 58.45 -48.97 30.76
CA ILE A 312 57.65 -47.74 30.82
C ILE A 312 57.99 -46.88 29.58
N PRO A 313 57.11 -46.83 28.56
CA PRO A 313 57.24 -45.87 27.47
C PRO A 313 57.17 -44.42 27.97
N GLU A 314 57.75 -43.48 27.23
CA GLU A 314 57.56 -42.05 27.48
C GLU A 314 56.11 -41.65 27.13
N ILE A 315 55.27 -41.50 28.16
CA ILE A 315 53.87 -41.08 28.05
C ILE A 315 53.80 -39.55 28.16
N ASN A 316 53.35 -38.88 27.11
CA ASN A 316 53.10 -37.43 27.14
C ASN A 316 51.63 -37.17 27.46
N LEU A 317 51.35 -36.86 28.73
CA LEU A 317 50.01 -36.57 29.26
C LEU A 317 49.54 -35.12 28.99
N ASN A 318 50.43 -34.23 28.53
CA ASN A 318 50.14 -32.80 28.37
C ASN A 318 49.53 -32.45 27.01
N ASP A 319 49.30 -33.41 26.11
CA ASP A 319 48.67 -33.18 24.80
C ASP A 319 47.13 -33.12 24.88
N THR A 320 46.64 -32.32 25.82
CA THR A 320 45.21 -32.07 26.03
C THR A 320 44.67 -31.02 25.04
N PHE A 321 43.36 -30.73 25.10
CA PHE A 321 42.71 -29.75 24.22
C PHE A 321 42.52 -28.37 24.89
N ASP A 322 42.96 -28.23 26.14
CA ASP A 322 42.50 -27.17 27.06
C ASP A 322 43.06 -25.78 26.72
N THR A 323 44.08 -25.72 25.85
CA THR A 323 44.68 -24.49 25.31
C THR A 323 43.92 -23.91 24.11
N PHE A 324 42.81 -24.53 23.68
CA PHE A 324 41.97 -24.01 22.60
C PHE A 324 40.93 -23.01 23.13
N ALA A 325 41.24 -21.72 23.03
CA ALA A 325 40.32 -20.63 23.31
C ALA A 325 39.67 -20.08 22.03
N LEU A 326 38.45 -19.56 22.16
CA LEU A 326 37.77 -18.76 21.13
C LEU A 326 37.41 -17.40 21.72
N ASP A 327 37.89 -16.34 21.08
CA ASP A 327 37.43 -14.97 21.32
C ASP A 327 36.79 -14.44 20.04
N PHE A 328 35.65 -13.76 20.21
CA PHE A 328 34.86 -13.10 19.17
C PHE A 328 34.39 -11.72 19.64
N SER A 329 34.99 -11.16 20.70
CA SER A 329 34.50 -9.94 21.37
C SER A 329 34.60 -8.70 20.48
N ARG A 330 35.61 -8.65 19.60
CA ARG A 330 35.75 -7.61 18.57
C ARG A 330 34.67 -7.75 17.51
N GLU A 331 34.45 -8.95 17.00
CA GLU A 331 33.49 -9.25 15.94
C GLU A 331 32.06 -8.99 16.40
N LYS A 332 31.73 -9.34 17.65
CA LYS A 332 30.45 -8.95 18.29
C LYS A 332 30.27 -7.44 18.32
N LYS A 333 31.27 -6.70 18.82
CA LYS A 333 31.20 -5.23 18.89
C LYS A 333 31.03 -4.58 17.51
N LEU A 334 31.60 -5.15 16.45
CA LEU A 334 31.38 -4.66 15.08
C LEU A 334 29.94 -4.90 14.60
N LEU A 335 29.32 -6.03 14.95
CA LEU A 335 27.91 -6.32 14.65
C LEU A 335 26.93 -5.49 15.51
N GLU A 336 27.31 -5.20 16.76
CA GLU A 336 26.56 -4.30 17.67
C GLU A 336 26.59 -2.83 17.22
N CYS A 337 27.49 -2.46 16.29
CA CYS A 337 27.56 -1.13 15.68
C CYS A 337 26.94 -1.06 14.27
N LEU A 338 26.12 -2.04 13.88
CA LEU A 338 25.31 -1.96 12.66
C LEU A 338 24.08 -1.07 12.91
N ASP A 339 24.02 0.06 12.23
CA ASP A 339 22.92 1.02 12.29
C ASP A 339 22.55 1.51 10.87
N TYR A 340 21.39 2.15 10.71
CA TYR A 340 20.96 2.67 9.42
C TYR A 340 21.72 3.96 9.05
N LEU A 341 22.22 4.01 7.82
CA LEU A 341 22.78 5.25 7.27
C LEU A 341 21.67 6.28 7.10
N THR A 342 21.61 7.25 8.02
CA THR A 342 20.80 8.45 7.83
C THR A 342 21.36 9.23 6.65
N ALA A 343 20.48 9.69 5.74
CA ALA A 343 20.92 10.54 4.64
C ALA A 343 21.46 11.87 5.21
N PRO A 344 22.67 12.32 4.81
CA PRO A 344 23.17 13.62 5.24
C PRO A 344 22.21 14.74 4.80
N ASN A 345 22.15 15.78 5.61
CA ASN A 345 21.22 16.89 5.39
C ASN A 345 21.54 17.64 4.09
N PRO A 346 20.54 18.26 3.44
CA PRO A 346 20.80 19.15 2.31
C PRO A 346 21.78 20.28 2.74
N PRO A 347 22.83 20.57 1.95
CA PRO A 347 23.79 21.60 2.32
C PRO A 347 23.11 22.96 2.34
N THR A 348 23.37 23.74 3.39
CA THR A 348 22.80 25.07 3.55
C THR A 348 23.56 26.07 2.68
N ILE A 349 22.87 26.73 1.75
CA ILE A 349 23.44 27.80 0.94
C ILE A 349 23.65 29.03 1.82
N ARG A 350 24.86 29.59 1.77
CA ARG A 350 25.27 30.78 2.51
C ARG A 350 25.12 32.01 1.62
N GLU A 351 23.89 32.51 1.54
CA GLU A 351 23.51 33.65 0.69
C GLU A 351 24.40 34.88 0.90
N GLU A 352 24.89 35.11 2.11
CA GLU A 352 25.78 36.22 2.46
C GLU A 352 27.21 36.11 1.90
N LEU A 353 27.58 34.93 1.38
CA LEU A 353 28.83 34.67 0.67
C LEU A 353 28.62 34.46 -0.84
N CYS A 354 27.39 34.22 -1.28
CA CYS A 354 27.06 34.07 -2.69
C CYS A 354 27.27 35.38 -3.46
N THR A 355 27.81 35.28 -4.68
CA THR A 355 28.06 36.46 -5.54
C THR A 355 27.52 36.22 -6.95
N ALA A 356 26.99 37.28 -7.57
CA ALA A 356 26.54 37.27 -8.96
C ALA A 356 27.24 38.37 -9.76
N SER A 357 27.74 38.01 -10.95
CA SER A 357 28.29 38.92 -11.96
C SER A 357 27.37 38.97 -13.19
N TYR A 358 27.86 39.54 -14.29
CA TYR A 358 27.14 39.62 -15.56
C TYR A 358 26.99 38.27 -16.30
N ASP A 359 27.84 37.30 -15.97
CA ASP A 359 27.93 35.98 -16.64
C ASP A 359 28.13 34.79 -15.68
N THR A 360 28.48 35.05 -14.42
CA THR A 360 28.94 34.04 -13.45
C THR A 360 28.19 34.20 -12.14
N ILE A 361 27.71 33.09 -11.57
CA ILE A 361 27.16 33.02 -10.22
C ILE A 361 28.06 32.10 -9.39
N THR A 362 28.54 32.58 -8.26
CA THR A 362 29.28 31.78 -7.27
C THR A 362 28.36 31.48 -6.11
N VAL A 363 28.02 30.20 -5.93
CA VAL A 363 27.23 29.72 -4.80
C VAL A 363 28.18 29.17 -3.73
N HIS A 364 28.00 29.59 -2.48
CA HIS A 364 28.70 29.04 -1.31
C HIS A 364 27.71 28.25 -0.46
N TRP A 365 28.16 27.14 0.12
CA TRP A 365 27.34 26.30 1.00
C TRP A 365 28.18 25.66 2.11
N THR A 366 27.50 25.16 3.14
CA THR A 366 28.07 24.33 4.22
C THR A 366 27.19 23.10 4.47
N SER A 367 27.77 22.04 4.99
CA SER A 367 27.07 20.89 5.57
C SER A 367 27.74 20.61 6.91
N ASP A 368 26.92 20.44 7.93
CA ASP A 368 27.34 20.25 9.32
C ASP A 368 27.19 18.77 9.75
N ASP A 369 27.09 17.87 8.76
CA ASP A 369 26.90 16.43 8.94
C ASP A 369 28.24 15.72 9.27
N GLU A 370 28.21 14.75 10.18
CA GLU A 370 29.36 13.89 10.48
C GLU A 370 29.66 12.85 9.38
N PHE A 371 28.88 12.83 8.28
CA PHE A 371 28.95 11.85 7.21
C PHE A 371 29.77 12.34 6.00
N SER A 372 30.70 11.53 5.51
CA SER A 372 31.49 11.82 4.31
C SER A 372 30.63 11.80 3.02
N VAL A 373 30.19 12.96 2.55
CA VAL A 373 29.39 13.09 1.33
C VAL A 373 30.27 13.01 0.06
N VAL A 374 29.95 12.08 -0.84
CA VAL A 374 30.74 11.84 -2.07
C VAL A 374 30.55 12.94 -3.13
N SER A 375 29.35 13.52 -3.21
CA SER A 375 29.00 14.53 -4.21
C SER A 375 27.67 15.23 -3.88
N TYR A 376 27.55 16.51 -4.23
CA TYR A 376 26.28 17.23 -4.28
C TYR A 376 25.95 17.61 -5.74
N GLU A 377 24.67 17.60 -6.11
CA GLU A 377 24.18 18.16 -7.39
C GLU A 377 23.49 19.51 -7.12
N LEU A 378 23.94 20.56 -7.80
CA LEU A 378 23.27 21.87 -7.77
C LEU A 378 22.30 21.98 -8.94
N GLN A 379 21.00 22.09 -8.64
CA GLN A 379 19.95 22.37 -9.61
C GLN A 379 19.47 23.82 -9.45
N TYR A 380 19.27 24.53 -10.56
CA TYR A 380 18.80 25.91 -10.57
C TYR A 380 17.84 26.16 -11.74
N THR A 381 17.00 27.19 -11.58
CA THR A 381 16.02 27.64 -12.58
C THR A 381 16.22 29.12 -12.84
N ILE A 382 16.35 29.52 -14.10
CA ILE A 382 16.39 30.93 -14.49
C ILE A 382 14.96 31.42 -14.71
N PHE A 383 14.48 32.32 -13.85
CA PHE A 383 13.17 32.95 -14.02
C PHE A 383 13.29 34.20 -14.92
N THR A 384 12.79 34.11 -16.15
CA THR A 384 12.97 35.15 -17.18
C THR A 384 11.81 36.16 -17.27
N GLY A 385 10.86 36.14 -16.34
CA GLY A 385 9.67 37.01 -16.33
C GLY A 385 8.60 36.64 -17.35
N GLN A 386 8.98 36.01 -18.47
CA GLN A 386 8.09 35.21 -19.30
C GLN A 386 8.01 33.78 -18.76
N ALA A 387 6.93 33.06 -19.06
CA ALA A 387 6.57 31.77 -18.41
C ALA A 387 7.42 30.55 -18.82
N ASN A 388 8.70 30.76 -19.16
CA ASN A 388 9.63 29.73 -19.59
C ASN A 388 10.57 29.36 -18.44
N VAL A 389 10.27 28.24 -17.77
CA VAL A 389 11.18 27.58 -16.81
C VAL A 389 12.21 26.77 -17.59
N VAL A 390 13.48 27.14 -17.49
CA VAL A 390 14.59 26.36 -18.04
C VAL A 390 15.38 25.75 -16.87
N MET A 391 15.25 24.43 -16.72
CA MET A 391 16.13 23.62 -15.87
C MET A 391 17.47 23.43 -16.60
N ILE A 392 18.58 23.79 -15.96
CA ILE A 392 19.92 23.62 -16.53
C ILE A 392 20.75 22.79 -15.56
N HIS A 393 21.06 21.55 -15.94
CA HIS A 393 22.06 20.75 -15.23
C HIS A 393 23.46 21.15 -15.73
N PRO A 394 24.45 21.33 -14.84
CA PRO A 394 25.81 21.67 -15.26
C PRO A 394 26.46 20.49 -16.01
N PRO A 395 27.13 20.71 -17.16
CA PRO A 395 27.96 19.68 -17.76
C PRO A 395 29.15 19.38 -16.84
N TRP A 396 29.48 18.08 -16.71
CA TRP A 396 30.59 17.56 -15.90
C TRP A 396 31.96 18.15 -16.29
N PRO A 397 32.98 18.09 -15.39
CA PRO A 397 33.03 17.34 -14.13
C PRO A 397 32.96 18.21 -12.86
N PRO A 398 32.65 17.62 -11.69
CA PRO A 398 32.78 18.30 -10.41
C PRO A 398 34.24 18.69 -10.14
N LYS A 399 34.51 19.98 -9.93
CA LYS A 399 35.76 20.40 -9.28
C LYS A 399 35.66 20.07 -7.80
N VAL A 400 36.40 19.04 -7.36
CA VAL A 400 36.62 18.75 -5.95
C VAL A 400 37.43 19.90 -5.35
N LEU A 401 36.73 20.88 -4.76
CA LEU A 401 37.31 21.82 -3.80
C LEU A 401 37.40 21.08 -2.47
N GLY A 402 38.50 20.36 -2.30
CA GLY A 402 38.72 19.53 -1.11
C GLY A 402 39.06 20.37 0.13
N LEU A 403 38.69 19.79 1.28
CA LEU A 403 39.33 19.96 2.58
C LEU A 403 39.84 18.58 3.02
#